data_AF-A0A0T9PZC1-F1
#
_entry.id   AF-A0A0T9PZC1-F1
#
_cell.length_a   1.000
_cell.length_b   1.000
_cell.length_c   1.000
_cell.angle_alpha   90.00
_cell.angle_beta   90.00
_cell.angle_gamma   90.00
#
_symmetry.space_group_name_H-M   'P 1'
#
loop_
_entity.id
_entity.type
_entity.pdbx_description
1 polymer ?
#
loop_
_entity_poly.entity_id
_entity_poly.type
_entity_poly.pdbx_seq_one_letter_code
_entity_poly.pdbx_strand_id
1 'polypeptide(L)'
;MSNKKPTQIEIINDLLSQMNEEDANKYMTYINEQDVIGINSISKKYGYMYVTPISNIISDEMMGDLFGGKEDVFIPLFMDSLSNAAIKIKENGGFSREKHINQVGSISELRALDESINDKESANQYISAIFNEELNLIMKANIILKSAGCDYISSELDGLIDKMTIKLFLDKPLQAIKQKEIISEDRRRAGKGNINPHKSTAIEIMKNTWEKIPSASKNRMGEKLIEYFGKDVSGKNKVSSSSIKRWIKTNNLGPSIQASSPIDFSLVIRS
;
A
#
# COMPACT_ATOMS: atom_id res chain seq x y z
N MET A 1 -28.19 1.34 -34.35
CA MET A 1 -27.81 2.30 -33.30
C MET A 1 -26.49 1.82 -32.70
N SER A 2 -25.52 2.71 -32.53
CA SER A 2 -24.20 2.36 -31.97
C SER A 2 -24.37 1.91 -30.52
N ASN A 3 -24.16 0.62 -30.22
CA ASN A 3 -24.19 0.02 -28.87
C ASN A 3 -22.94 0.43 -28.08
N LYS A 4 -22.70 1.73 -27.93
CA LYS A 4 -21.60 2.21 -27.09
C LYS A 4 -22.11 2.29 -25.65
N LYS A 5 -21.54 1.49 -24.75
CA LYS A 5 -21.85 1.58 -23.32
C LYS A 5 -21.57 3.01 -22.82
N PRO A 6 -22.48 3.62 -22.06
CA PRO A 6 -22.26 4.95 -21.51
C PRO A 6 -21.06 4.94 -20.56
N THR A 7 -20.25 5.98 -20.64
CA THR A 7 -19.12 6.23 -19.76
C THR A 7 -19.60 6.59 -18.35
N GLN A 8 -18.74 6.43 -17.34
CA GLN A 8 -19.06 6.83 -15.97
C GLN A 8 -19.45 8.31 -15.86
N ILE A 9 -18.81 9.17 -16.64
CA ILE A 9 -19.12 10.61 -16.68
C ILE A 9 -20.53 10.85 -17.24
N GLU A 10 -20.92 10.13 -18.30
CA GLU A 10 -22.26 10.23 -18.86
C GLU A 10 -23.33 9.76 -17.87
N ILE A 11 -23.06 8.68 -17.12
CA ILE A 11 -23.94 8.17 -16.06
C ILE A 11 -24.09 9.18 -14.91
N ILE A 12 -22.99 9.79 -14.47
CA ILE A 12 -23.02 10.81 -13.41
C ILE A 12 -23.76 12.07 -13.87
N ASN A 13 -23.51 12.52 -15.10
CA ASN A 13 -24.20 13.68 -15.66
C ASN A 13 -25.70 13.43 -15.81
N ASP A 14 -26.10 12.24 -16.24
CA ASP A 14 -27.50 11.86 -16.32
C ASP A 14 -28.15 11.86 -14.93
N LEU A 15 -27.52 11.19 -13.95
CA LEU A 15 -27.97 11.21 -12.56
C LEU A 15 -28.15 12.64 -12.04
N LEU A 16 -27.14 13.50 -12.18
CA LEU A 16 -27.19 14.90 -11.72
C LEU A 16 -28.29 15.70 -12.42
N SER A 17 -28.56 15.44 -13.69
CA SER A 17 -29.62 16.13 -14.44
C SER A 17 -31.03 15.80 -13.95
N GLN A 18 -31.20 14.66 -13.29
CA GLN A 18 -32.48 14.24 -12.69
C GLN A 18 -32.67 14.77 -11.26
N MET A 19 -31.61 15.24 -10.60
CA MET A 19 -31.67 15.69 -9.22
C MET A 19 -32.29 17.09 -9.09
N ASN A 20 -33.08 17.29 -8.04
CA ASN A 20 -33.41 18.64 -7.57
C ASN A 20 -32.18 19.29 -6.89
N GLU A 21 -32.20 20.60 -6.72
CA GLU A 21 -31.08 21.38 -6.16
C GLU A 21 -30.66 20.91 -4.75
N GLU A 22 -31.62 20.53 -3.90
CA GLU A 22 -31.34 20.05 -2.55
C GLU A 22 -30.61 18.70 -2.55
N ASP A 23 -31.11 17.73 -3.33
CA ASP A 23 -30.50 16.40 -3.44
C ASP A 23 -29.14 16.49 -4.16
N ALA A 24 -28.98 17.36 -5.17
CA ALA A 24 -27.70 17.59 -5.84
C ALA A 24 -26.66 18.14 -4.87
N ASN A 25 -27.02 19.12 -4.03
CA ASN A 25 -26.13 19.66 -3.01
C ASN A 25 -25.72 18.58 -1.99
N LYS A 26 -26.67 17.80 -1.48
CA LYS A 26 -26.35 16.69 -0.56
C LYS A 26 -25.48 15.62 -1.21
N TYR A 27 -25.73 15.27 -2.47
CA TYR A 27 -24.93 14.32 -3.22
C TYR A 27 -23.47 14.79 -3.34
N MET A 28 -23.26 16.06 -3.69
CA MET A 28 -21.93 16.65 -3.77
C MET A 28 -21.23 16.71 -2.40
N THR A 29 -21.96 16.98 -1.32
CA THR A 29 -21.43 16.88 0.04
C THR A 29 -20.94 15.47 0.35
N TYR A 30 -21.76 14.44 0.11
CA TYR A 30 -21.37 13.06 0.37
C TYR A 30 -20.20 12.59 -0.51
N ILE A 31 -20.13 13.04 -1.77
CA ILE A 31 -18.96 12.80 -2.64
C ILE A 31 -17.70 13.38 -2.01
N ASN A 32 -17.75 14.63 -1.54
CA ASN A 32 -16.60 15.31 -0.94
C ASN A 32 -16.16 14.65 0.38
N GLU A 33 -17.13 14.21 1.19
CA GLU A 33 -16.89 13.52 2.47
C GLU A 33 -16.56 12.04 2.31
N GLN A 34 -16.63 11.50 1.08
CA GLN A 34 -16.51 10.06 0.79
C GLN A 34 -17.53 9.20 1.58
N ASP A 35 -18.70 9.76 1.90
CA ASP A 35 -19.79 9.03 2.55
C ASP A 35 -20.51 8.12 1.54
N VAL A 36 -19.97 6.91 1.39
CA VAL A 36 -20.52 5.87 0.50
C VAL A 36 -21.99 5.56 0.81
N ILE A 37 -22.40 5.63 2.08
CA ILE A 37 -23.78 5.33 2.49
C ILE A 37 -24.70 6.45 2.03
N GLY A 38 -24.30 7.70 2.26
CA GLY A 38 -24.98 8.90 1.79
C GLY A 38 -25.11 8.95 0.27
N ILE A 39 -24.01 8.72 -0.47
CA ILE A 39 -23.98 8.66 -1.94
C ILE A 39 -25.01 7.63 -2.43
N ASN A 40 -24.94 6.39 -1.94
CA ASN A 40 -25.84 5.32 -2.40
C ASN A 40 -27.30 5.59 -2.03
N SER A 41 -27.56 6.19 -0.87
CA SER A 41 -28.90 6.58 -0.43
C SER A 41 -29.56 7.55 -1.41
N ILE A 42 -28.82 8.59 -1.85
CA ILE A 42 -29.35 9.57 -2.80
C ILE A 42 -29.46 8.96 -4.20
N SER A 43 -28.43 8.28 -4.70
CA SER A 43 -28.46 7.66 -6.04
C SER A 43 -29.68 6.75 -6.22
N LYS A 44 -30.04 5.97 -5.18
CA LYS A 44 -31.20 5.06 -5.22
C LYS A 44 -32.53 5.77 -5.43
N LYS A 45 -32.71 7.01 -4.96
CA LYS A 45 -33.94 7.78 -5.19
C LYS A 45 -34.23 7.99 -6.67
N TYR A 46 -33.16 8.07 -7.48
CA TYR A 46 -33.21 8.34 -8.91
C TYR A 46 -32.99 7.07 -9.74
N GLY A 47 -33.12 5.88 -9.14
CA GLY A 47 -32.97 4.60 -9.84
C GLY A 47 -31.53 4.16 -10.10
N TYR A 48 -30.55 4.86 -9.51
CA TYR A 48 -29.13 4.52 -9.63
C TYR A 48 -28.63 3.75 -8.41
N MET A 49 -27.58 2.95 -8.60
CA MET A 49 -26.89 2.26 -7.50
C MET A 49 -25.43 2.68 -7.49
N TYR A 50 -24.96 3.17 -6.35
CA TYR A 50 -23.53 3.38 -6.14
C TYR A 50 -22.89 2.06 -5.72
N VAL A 51 -21.83 1.67 -6.43
CA VAL A 51 -21.11 0.43 -6.20
C VAL A 51 -19.68 0.78 -5.80
N THR A 52 -19.26 0.32 -4.63
CA THR A 52 -17.86 0.40 -4.20
C THR A 52 -17.10 -0.79 -4.80
N PRO A 53 -16.09 -0.55 -5.66
CA PRO A 53 -15.24 -1.62 -6.17
C PRO A 53 -14.55 -2.37 -5.02
N ILE A 54 -14.33 -3.67 -5.19
CA ILE A 54 -13.70 -4.53 -4.18
C ILE A 54 -12.29 -4.05 -3.80
N SER A 55 -11.57 -3.44 -4.76
CA SER A 55 -10.26 -2.82 -4.55
C SER A 55 -10.30 -1.59 -3.65
N ASN A 56 -11.48 -1.02 -3.42
CA ASN A 56 -11.69 0.17 -2.60
C ASN A 56 -12.30 -0.14 -1.23
N ILE A 57 -12.53 -1.42 -0.90
CA ILE A 57 -13.11 -1.81 0.40
C ILE A 57 -12.16 -1.51 1.56
N ILE A 58 -10.86 -1.79 1.38
CA ILE A 58 -9.84 -1.41 2.36
C ILE A 58 -9.44 0.05 2.09
N SER A 59 -9.82 0.95 2.99
CA SER A 59 -9.40 2.36 2.94
C SER A 59 -7.95 2.53 3.40
N ASP A 60 -7.32 3.65 3.04
CA ASP A 60 -5.97 4.00 3.51
C ASP A 60 -5.89 4.17 5.04
N GLU A 61 -7.01 4.56 5.67
CA GLU A 61 -7.14 4.61 7.12
C GLU A 61 -7.15 3.21 7.74
N MET A 62 -7.99 2.30 7.21
CA MET A 62 -8.01 0.90 7.63
C MET A 62 -6.66 0.22 7.44
N MET A 63 -5.89 0.60 6.42
CA MET A 63 -4.53 0.11 6.22
C MET A 63 -3.61 0.43 7.39
N GLY A 64 -3.64 1.67 7.87
CA GLY A 64 -2.85 2.11 9.02
C GLY A 64 -3.22 1.32 10.28
N ASP A 65 -4.50 1.09 10.49
CA ASP A 65 -5.02 0.37 11.66
C ASP A 65 -4.77 -1.14 11.60
N LEU A 66 -4.98 -1.77 10.43
CA LEU A 66 -4.81 -3.22 10.24
C LEU A 66 -3.35 -3.66 10.34
N PHE A 67 -2.43 -2.82 9.86
CA PHE A 67 -1.03 -3.20 9.71
C PHE A 67 -0.07 -2.41 10.61
N GLY A 68 -0.58 -1.43 11.36
CA GLY A 68 0.17 -0.68 12.38
C GLY A 68 1.43 0.00 11.83
N GLY A 69 1.42 0.43 10.57
CA GLY A 69 2.58 1.03 9.90
C GLY A 69 3.71 0.05 9.53
N LYS A 70 3.43 -1.26 9.56
CA LYS A 70 4.33 -2.35 9.12
C LYS A 70 3.75 -3.09 7.92
N GLU A 71 3.13 -2.34 7.01
CA GLU A 71 2.44 -2.87 5.83
C GLU A 71 3.41 -3.72 4.97
N ASP A 72 4.66 -3.27 4.86
CA ASP A 72 5.76 -3.92 4.13
C ASP A 72 6.08 -5.34 4.62
N VAL A 73 5.79 -5.64 5.89
CA VAL A 73 6.00 -6.97 6.47
C VAL A 73 4.71 -7.78 6.49
N PHE A 74 3.61 -7.17 6.94
CA PHE A 74 2.37 -7.92 7.16
C PHE A 74 1.60 -8.21 5.89
N ILE A 75 1.62 -7.36 4.87
CA ILE A 75 0.87 -7.62 3.63
C ILE A 75 1.45 -8.80 2.86
N PRO A 76 2.78 -8.95 2.68
CA PRO A 76 3.33 -10.17 2.09
C PRO A 76 2.99 -11.43 2.89
N LEU A 77 3.10 -11.39 4.21
CA LEU A 77 2.74 -12.53 5.07
C LEU A 77 1.25 -12.86 5.02
N PHE A 78 0.40 -11.84 4.97
CA PHE A 78 -1.04 -11.98 4.83
C PHE A 78 -1.42 -12.51 3.44
N MET A 79 -0.72 -12.09 2.38
CA MET A 79 -0.85 -12.60 1.02
C MET A 79 -0.47 -14.07 0.92
N ASP A 80 0.67 -14.44 1.51
CA ASP A 80 1.10 -15.84 1.57
C ASP A 80 0.09 -16.65 2.40
N SER A 81 -0.38 -16.11 3.52
CA SER A 81 -1.39 -16.76 4.35
C SER A 81 -2.73 -16.94 3.63
N LEU A 82 -3.23 -15.94 2.92
CA LEU A 82 -4.48 -16.02 2.14
C LEU A 82 -4.33 -16.94 0.95
N SER A 83 -3.21 -16.86 0.23
CA SER A 83 -2.92 -17.74 -0.90
C SER A 83 -2.79 -19.19 -0.42
N ASN A 84 -2.08 -19.43 0.67
CA ASN A 84 -1.95 -20.74 1.28
C ASN A 84 -3.26 -21.24 1.90
N ALA A 85 -4.09 -20.35 2.45
CA ALA A 85 -5.42 -20.70 2.95
C ALA A 85 -6.33 -21.08 1.78
N ALA A 86 -6.32 -20.34 0.68
CA ALA A 86 -7.06 -20.67 -0.54
C ALA A 86 -6.60 -22.03 -1.12
N ILE A 87 -5.29 -22.27 -1.17
CA ILE A 87 -4.72 -23.57 -1.56
C ILE A 87 -5.17 -24.67 -0.61
N LYS A 88 -5.07 -24.46 0.72
CA LYS A 88 -5.51 -25.44 1.73
C LYS A 88 -7.00 -25.70 1.72
N ILE A 89 -7.83 -24.70 1.43
CA ILE A 89 -9.29 -24.86 1.27
C ILE A 89 -9.56 -25.73 0.03
N LYS A 90 -8.81 -25.52 -1.06
CA LYS A 90 -8.87 -26.38 -2.26
C LYS A 90 -8.38 -27.81 -2.00
N GLU A 91 -7.32 -27.97 -1.22
CA GLU A 91 -6.74 -29.29 -0.89
C GLU A 91 -7.57 -30.06 0.15
N ASN A 92 -8.18 -29.37 1.12
CA ASN A 92 -8.92 -29.98 2.24
C ASN A 92 -10.46 -30.00 2.05
N GLY A 93 -11.02 -29.28 1.07
CA GLY A 93 -12.46 -29.20 0.84
C GLY A 93 -12.83 -29.76 -0.53
N GLY A 94 -13.69 -30.77 -0.67
CA GLY A 94 -14.89 -31.03 0.12
C GLY A 94 -15.98 -29.98 -0.11
N PHE A 95 -15.58 -28.69 -0.22
CA PHE A 95 -16.48 -27.55 -0.32
C PHE A 95 -17.04 -27.33 -1.74
N SER A 96 -16.39 -27.87 -2.78
CA SER A 96 -16.90 -27.80 -4.15
C SER A 96 -18.05 -28.79 -4.45
N ARG A 97 -18.41 -29.69 -3.52
CA ARG A 97 -19.49 -30.68 -3.75
C ARG A 97 -20.89 -30.15 -3.42
N GLU A 98 -21.04 -29.03 -2.73
CA GLU A 98 -22.36 -28.61 -2.21
C GLU A 98 -23.04 -27.47 -2.98
N LYS A 99 -22.37 -26.82 -3.95
CA LYS A 99 -23.05 -25.95 -4.93
C LYS A 99 -23.09 -26.65 -6.29
N HIS A 100 -23.93 -27.67 -6.39
CA HIS A 100 -24.29 -28.23 -7.69
C HIS A 100 -25.04 -27.17 -8.50
N ILE A 101 -24.35 -26.57 -9.46
CA ILE A 101 -25.04 -25.99 -10.61
C ILE A 101 -25.62 -27.18 -11.37
N ASN A 102 -26.92 -27.13 -11.65
CA ASN A 102 -27.58 -28.20 -12.38
C ASN A 102 -26.89 -28.38 -13.73
N GLN A 103 -26.40 -29.59 -13.97
CA GLN A 103 -25.88 -29.94 -15.29
C GLN A 103 -27.02 -29.84 -16.30
N VAL A 104 -26.73 -29.24 -17.46
CA VAL A 104 -27.68 -29.17 -18.57
C VAL A 104 -27.46 -30.37 -19.49
N GLY A 105 -28.56 -30.86 -20.07
CA GLY A 105 -28.56 -32.11 -20.85
C GLY A 105 -28.18 -31.95 -22.31
N SER A 106 -28.00 -30.71 -22.81
CA SER A 106 -27.70 -30.45 -24.22
C SER A 106 -26.90 -29.17 -24.48
N ILE A 107 -26.26 -29.11 -25.65
CA ILE A 107 -25.56 -27.90 -26.14
C ILE A 107 -26.55 -26.73 -26.33
N SER A 108 -27.79 -27.00 -26.72
CA SER A 108 -28.83 -25.98 -26.87
C SER A 108 -29.17 -25.31 -25.53
N GLU A 109 -29.20 -26.07 -24.45
CA GLU A 109 -29.39 -25.54 -23.09
C GLU A 109 -28.19 -24.73 -22.61
N LEU A 110 -26.95 -25.14 -22.94
CA LEU A 110 -25.75 -24.34 -22.67
C LEU A 110 -25.77 -22.99 -23.41
N ARG A 111 -26.23 -22.99 -24.66
CA ARG A 111 -26.37 -21.75 -25.44
C ARG A 111 -27.44 -20.85 -24.85
N ALA A 112 -28.60 -21.39 -24.48
CA ALA A 112 -29.64 -20.63 -23.80
C ALA A 112 -29.17 -20.05 -22.46
N LEU A 113 -28.30 -20.78 -21.74
CA LEU A 113 -27.66 -20.29 -20.52
C LEU A 113 -26.71 -19.12 -20.80
N ASP A 114 -25.84 -19.22 -21.81
CA ASP A 114 -24.94 -18.13 -22.22
C ASP A 114 -25.73 -16.88 -22.62
N GLU A 115 -26.77 -17.04 -23.45
CA GLU A 115 -27.68 -15.96 -23.84
C GLU A 115 -28.34 -15.33 -22.60
N SER A 116 -28.90 -16.15 -21.69
CA SER A 116 -29.53 -15.67 -20.45
C SER A 116 -28.56 -14.93 -19.51
N ILE A 117 -27.31 -15.38 -19.42
CA ILE A 117 -26.28 -14.71 -18.62
C ILE A 117 -25.94 -13.34 -19.24
N ASN A 118 -25.88 -13.26 -20.57
CA ASN A 118 -25.53 -12.02 -21.27
C ASN A 118 -26.69 -11.01 -21.31
N ASP A 119 -27.94 -11.47 -21.38
CA ASP A 119 -29.14 -10.62 -21.37
C ASP A 119 -29.35 -9.87 -20.04
N LYS A 120 -28.76 -10.35 -18.94
CA LYS A 120 -28.82 -9.70 -17.62
C LYS A 120 -27.83 -8.54 -17.51
N GLU A 121 -27.98 -7.52 -18.36
CA GLU A 121 -27.05 -6.39 -18.46
C GLU A 121 -26.83 -5.68 -17.11
N SER A 122 -27.88 -5.42 -16.32
CA SER A 122 -27.74 -4.79 -15.00
C SER A 122 -26.91 -5.61 -14.01
N ALA A 123 -27.09 -6.94 -13.99
CA ALA A 123 -26.30 -7.83 -13.14
C ALA A 123 -24.85 -7.88 -13.62
N ASN A 124 -24.63 -7.91 -14.93
CA ASN A 124 -23.30 -7.90 -15.52
C ASN A 124 -22.55 -6.59 -15.22
N GLN A 125 -23.22 -5.44 -15.35
CA GLN A 125 -22.67 -4.14 -14.98
C GLN A 125 -22.33 -4.07 -13.50
N TYR A 126 -23.21 -4.58 -12.63
CA TYR A 126 -22.98 -4.61 -11.19
C TYR A 126 -21.76 -5.47 -10.81
N ILE A 127 -21.67 -6.70 -11.34
CA ILE A 127 -20.54 -7.60 -11.08
C ILE A 127 -19.24 -6.99 -11.61
N SER A 128 -19.26 -6.43 -12.84
CA SER A 128 -18.10 -5.73 -13.39
C SER A 128 -17.67 -4.52 -12.56
N ALA A 129 -18.61 -3.79 -11.97
CA ALA A 129 -18.31 -2.63 -11.12
C ALA A 129 -17.71 -3.03 -9.76
N ILE A 130 -18.15 -4.15 -9.18
CA ILE A 130 -17.55 -4.68 -7.94
C ILE A 130 -16.15 -5.22 -8.21
N PHE A 131 -16.00 -6.06 -9.23
CA PHE A 131 -14.75 -6.77 -9.47
C PHE A 131 -13.94 -6.09 -10.57
N ASN A 132 -14.19 -6.48 -11.81
CA ASN A 132 -13.80 -5.86 -13.08
C ASN A 132 -14.42 -6.69 -14.22
N GLU A 133 -14.29 -6.24 -15.47
CA GLU A 133 -14.85 -6.95 -16.62
C GLU A 133 -14.19 -8.33 -16.85
N GLU A 134 -12.89 -8.44 -16.60
CA GLU A 134 -12.12 -9.67 -16.81
C GLU A 134 -12.59 -10.80 -15.88
N LEU A 135 -12.73 -10.51 -14.59
CA LEU A 135 -13.20 -11.47 -13.59
C LEU A 135 -14.66 -11.83 -13.82
N ASN A 136 -15.50 -10.87 -14.23
CA ASN A 136 -16.88 -11.15 -14.62
C ASN A 136 -16.92 -12.16 -15.78
N LEU A 137 -16.11 -11.96 -16.83
CA LEU A 137 -16.03 -12.88 -17.96
C LEU A 137 -15.61 -14.30 -17.53
N ILE A 138 -14.60 -14.41 -16.66
CA ILE A 138 -14.13 -15.70 -16.14
C ILE A 138 -15.21 -16.38 -15.29
N MET A 139 -15.92 -15.63 -14.44
CA MET A 139 -17.05 -16.17 -13.67
C MET A 139 -18.15 -16.71 -14.56
N LYS A 140 -18.50 -16.01 -15.64
CA LYS A 140 -19.49 -16.48 -16.63
C LYS A 140 -19.04 -17.78 -17.31
N ALA A 141 -17.80 -17.81 -17.79
CA ALA A 141 -17.22 -19.00 -18.42
C ALA A 141 -17.23 -20.20 -17.46
N ASN A 142 -16.90 -19.97 -16.19
CA ASN A 142 -16.92 -20.98 -15.16
C ASN A 142 -18.34 -21.56 -14.92
N ILE A 143 -19.37 -20.71 -14.87
CA ILE A 143 -20.77 -21.15 -14.75
C ILE A 143 -21.17 -22.04 -15.92
N ILE A 144 -20.82 -21.66 -17.15
CA ILE A 144 -21.12 -22.46 -18.35
C ILE A 144 -20.40 -23.81 -18.28
N LEU A 145 -19.12 -23.82 -17.92
CA LEU A 145 -18.32 -25.05 -17.81
C LEU A 145 -18.83 -25.98 -16.71
N LYS A 146 -19.24 -25.45 -15.55
CA LYS A 146 -19.92 -26.24 -14.50
C LYS A 146 -21.21 -26.85 -15.00
N SER A 147 -22.02 -26.05 -15.70
CA SER A 147 -23.29 -26.51 -16.28
C SER A 147 -23.08 -27.58 -17.36
N ALA A 148 -21.96 -27.54 -18.08
CA ALA A 148 -21.57 -28.55 -19.06
C ALA A 148 -20.99 -29.84 -18.44
N GLY A 149 -20.80 -29.90 -17.12
CA GLY A 149 -20.14 -31.02 -16.45
C GLY A 149 -18.62 -31.06 -16.64
N CYS A 150 -18.00 -29.95 -17.05
CA CYS A 150 -16.54 -29.81 -17.12
C CYS A 150 -15.95 -29.52 -15.73
N ASP A 151 -16.12 -30.45 -14.79
CA ASP A 151 -15.82 -30.27 -13.37
C ASP A 151 -14.35 -29.95 -13.09
N TYR A 152 -13.42 -30.57 -13.84
CA TYR A 152 -11.99 -30.31 -13.68
C TYR A 152 -11.62 -28.87 -14.06
N ILE A 153 -11.99 -28.43 -15.28
CA ILE A 153 -11.63 -27.10 -15.78
C ILE A 153 -12.34 -26.02 -14.96
N SER A 154 -13.61 -26.24 -14.61
CA SER A 154 -14.34 -25.30 -13.76
C SER A 154 -13.72 -25.17 -12.37
N SER A 155 -13.23 -26.26 -11.77
CA SER A 155 -12.50 -26.20 -10.51
C SER A 155 -11.16 -25.46 -10.64
N GLU A 156 -10.48 -25.54 -11.78
CA GLU A 156 -9.28 -24.73 -12.03
C GLU A 156 -9.61 -23.24 -12.18
N LEU A 157 -10.74 -22.92 -12.83
CA LEU A 157 -11.24 -21.55 -12.93
C LEU A 157 -11.68 -20.98 -11.58
N ASP A 158 -12.30 -21.77 -10.69
CA ASP A 158 -12.59 -21.33 -9.32
C ASP A 158 -11.32 -20.85 -8.60
N GLY A 159 -10.23 -21.63 -8.70
CA GLY A 159 -8.95 -21.23 -8.12
C GLY A 159 -8.34 -19.98 -8.75
N LEU A 160 -8.59 -19.74 -10.04
CA LEU A 160 -8.18 -18.50 -10.70
C LEU A 160 -9.04 -17.30 -10.23
N ILE A 161 -10.35 -17.51 -10.10
CA ILE A 161 -11.30 -16.51 -9.60
C ILE A 161 -10.88 -16.06 -8.21
N ASP A 162 -10.62 -16.99 -7.30
CA ASP A 162 -10.19 -16.68 -5.92
C ASP A 162 -8.90 -15.84 -5.90
N LYS A 163 -7.90 -16.23 -6.69
CA LYS A 163 -6.63 -15.48 -6.80
C LYS A 163 -6.84 -14.06 -7.33
N MET A 164 -7.69 -13.89 -8.35
CA MET A 164 -7.99 -12.59 -8.93
C MET A 164 -8.79 -11.72 -7.96
N THR A 165 -9.77 -12.29 -7.25
CA THR A 165 -10.53 -11.60 -6.20
C THR A 165 -9.62 -11.10 -5.09
N ILE A 166 -8.73 -11.95 -4.57
CA ILE A 166 -7.75 -11.58 -3.52
C ILE A 166 -6.85 -10.46 -4.03
N LYS A 167 -6.34 -10.58 -5.27
CA LYS A 167 -5.49 -9.56 -5.87
C LYS A 167 -6.20 -8.22 -6.02
N LEU A 168 -7.46 -8.22 -6.47
CA LEU A 168 -8.26 -6.99 -6.57
C LEU A 168 -8.48 -6.36 -5.20
N PHE A 169 -8.88 -7.16 -4.21
CA PHE A 169 -9.10 -6.71 -2.84
C PHE A 169 -7.85 -6.05 -2.22
N LEU A 170 -6.65 -6.52 -2.61
CA LEU A 170 -5.37 -6.06 -2.05
C LEU A 170 -4.58 -5.12 -2.97
N ASP A 171 -5.12 -4.72 -4.12
CA ASP A 171 -4.41 -3.89 -5.10
C ASP A 171 -3.99 -2.53 -4.52
N LYS A 172 -4.93 -1.79 -3.93
CA LYS A 172 -4.65 -0.53 -3.22
C LYS A 172 -3.61 -0.69 -2.10
N PRO A 173 -3.79 -1.64 -1.15
CA PRO A 173 -2.79 -1.96 -0.15
C PRO A 173 -1.37 -2.16 -0.71
N LEU A 174 -1.25 -2.93 -1.80
CA LEU A 174 0.03 -3.23 -2.45
C LEU A 174 0.64 -2.00 -3.14
N GLN A 175 -0.18 -1.16 -3.75
CA GLN A 175 0.29 0.07 -4.38
C GLN A 175 0.83 1.07 -3.35
N ALA A 176 0.16 1.20 -2.20
CA ALA A 176 0.60 2.06 -1.10
C ALA A 176 2.00 1.66 -0.58
N ILE A 177 2.27 0.36 -0.44
CA ILE A 177 3.61 -0.14 -0.07
C ILE A 177 4.66 0.25 -1.11
N LYS A 178 4.39 -0.04 -2.40
CA LYS A 178 5.33 0.27 -3.48
C LYS A 178 5.67 1.76 -3.52
N GLN A 179 4.69 2.63 -3.30
CA GLN A 179 4.93 4.07 -3.21
C GLN A 179 5.79 4.44 -2.00
N LYS A 180 5.53 3.87 -0.81
CA LYS A 180 6.36 4.09 0.38
C LYS A 180 7.81 3.62 0.16
N GLU A 181 8.03 2.49 -0.51
CA GLU A 181 9.36 2.00 -0.85
C GLU A 181 10.10 2.97 -1.78
N ILE A 182 9.44 3.45 -2.84
CA ILE A 182 10.00 4.44 -3.76
C ILE A 182 10.39 5.72 -3.00
N ILE A 183 9.50 6.23 -2.15
CA ILE A 183 9.78 7.42 -1.32
C ILE A 183 10.95 7.17 -0.35
N SER A 184 11.02 5.97 0.24
CA SER A 184 12.11 5.57 1.13
C SER A 184 13.44 5.51 0.39
N GLU A 185 13.46 4.93 -0.81
CA GLU A 185 14.63 4.90 -1.68
C GLU A 185 15.06 6.30 -2.11
N ASP A 186 14.13 7.15 -2.52
CA ASP A 186 14.42 8.53 -2.91
C ASP A 186 15.00 9.32 -1.73
N ARG A 187 14.46 9.16 -0.52
CA ARG A 187 15.04 9.72 0.71
C ARG A 187 16.44 9.19 0.99
N ARG A 188 16.69 7.88 0.78
CA ARG A 188 18.04 7.29 0.92
C ARG A 188 19.00 7.86 -0.12
N ARG A 189 18.57 7.99 -1.38
CA ARG A 189 19.37 8.55 -2.49
C ARG A 189 19.69 10.03 -2.25
N ALA A 190 18.70 10.83 -1.85
CA ALA A 190 18.88 12.23 -1.46
C ALA A 190 19.81 12.38 -0.25
N GLY A 191 19.73 11.47 0.72
CA GLY A 191 20.62 11.45 1.89
C GLY A 191 22.06 11.02 1.58
N LYS A 192 22.30 10.27 0.49
CA LYS A 192 23.62 9.71 0.13
C LYS A 192 24.63 10.78 -0.28
N GLY A 193 24.18 11.94 -0.77
CA GLY A 193 25.03 13.09 -1.10
C GLY A 193 25.27 14.08 0.04
N ASN A 194 24.57 13.91 1.17
CA ASN A 194 24.62 14.85 2.31
C ASN A 194 25.50 14.32 3.47
N ILE A 195 26.53 13.55 3.13
CA ILE A 195 27.53 13.09 4.09
C ILE A 195 28.56 14.21 4.21
N ASN A 196 28.62 14.84 5.39
CA ASN A 196 29.63 15.87 5.66
C ASN A 196 31.04 15.27 5.40
N PRO A 197 31.89 15.90 4.57
CA PRO A 197 33.19 15.34 4.17
C PRO A 197 34.15 15.16 5.36
N HIS A 198 33.94 15.87 6.46
CA HIS A 198 34.75 15.76 7.67
C HIS A 198 34.31 14.64 8.62
N LYS A 199 33.23 13.91 8.30
CA LYS A 199 32.68 12.86 9.19
C LYS A 199 33.72 11.81 9.56
N SER A 200 34.45 11.27 8.58
CA SER A 200 35.47 10.23 8.81
C SER A 200 36.60 10.75 9.69
N THR A 201 37.18 11.89 9.33
CA THR A 201 38.26 12.55 10.08
C THR A 201 37.83 12.92 11.50
N ALA A 202 36.61 13.42 11.69
CA ALA A 202 36.07 13.74 13.01
C ALA A 202 35.93 12.48 13.89
N ILE A 203 35.45 11.36 13.33
CA ILE A 203 35.35 10.08 14.05
C ILE A 203 36.75 9.59 14.47
N GLU A 204 37.74 9.71 13.61
CA GLU A 204 39.11 9.31 13.91
C GLU A 204 39.74 10.16 15.02
N ILE A 205 39.62 11.49 14.93
CA ILE A 205 40.08 12.41 15.98
C ILE A 205 39.40 12.09 17.32
N MET A 206 38.09 11.84 17.32
CA MET A 206 37.36 11.46 18.53
C MET A 206 37.89 10.18 19.16
N LYS A 207 38.11 9.12 18.35
CA LYS A 207 38.68 7.85 18.82
C LYS A 207 40.06 8.05 19.43
N ASN A 208 40.98 8.66 18.67
CA ASN A 208 42.34 8.89 19.12
C ASN A 208 42.40 9.73 20.41
N THR A 209 41.52 10.73 20.52
CA THR A 209 41.48 11.61 21.70
C THR A 209 40.93 10.88 22.91
N TRP A 210 39.89 10.05 22.78
CA TRP A 210 39.39 9.25 23.91
C TRP A 210 40.27 8.06 24.28
N GLU A 211 41.03 7.49 23.34
CA GLU A 211 42.06 6.50 23.68
C GLU A 211 43.17 7.12 24.53
N LYS A 212 43.64 8.32 24.16
CA LYS A 212 44.71 9.02 24.90
C LYS A 212 44.21 9.70 26.17
N ILE A 213 42.98 10.21 26.16
CA ILE A 213 42.37 11.00 27.23
C ILE A 213 40.95 10.45 27.49
N PRO A 214 40.84 9.32 28.21
CA PRO A 214 39.57 8.61 28.36
C PRO A 214 38.52 9.34 29.20
N SER A 215 38.93 10.43 29.86
CA SER A 215 38.10 11.31 30.68
C SER A 215 37.60 12.56 29.95
N ALA A 216 37.96 12.75 28.67
CA ALA A 216 37.56 13.91 27.87
C ALA A 216 36.03 14.01 27.71
N SER A 217 35.45 15.17 28.03
CA SER A 217 33.98 15.32 28.01
C SER A 217 33.41 15.39 26.58
N LYS A 218 32.21 14.82 26.38
CA LYS A 218 31.51 14.84 25.08
C LYS A 218 31.22 16.26 24.58
N ASN A 219 30.87 17.16 25.50
CA ASN A 219 30.54 18.55 25.16
C ASN A 219 31.78 19.31 24.69
N ARG A 220 32.88 19.22 25.45
CA ARG A 220 34.14 19.89 25.11
C ARG A 220 34.77 19.31 23.84
N MET A 221 34.63 18.00 23.61
CA MET A 221 35.00 17.35 22.34
C MET A 221 34.23 17.96 21.17
N GLY A 222 32.92 18.17 21.34
CA GLY A 222 32.07 18.81 20.33
C GLY A 222 32.51 20.23 19.99
N GLU A 223 32.80 21.04 21.00
CA GLU A 223 33.30 22.42 20.81
C GLU A 223 34.62 22.45 20.04
N LYS A 224 35.60 21.64 20.45
CA LYS A 224 36.93 21.63 19.81
C LYS A 224 36.88 21.12 18.37
N LEU A 225 36.01 20.15 18.06
CA LEU A 225 35.80 19.70 16.67
C LEU A 225 35.12 20.77 15.82
N ILE A 226 34.15 21.51 16.37
CA ILE A 226 33.54 22.65 15.68
C ILE A 226 34.57 23.73 15.41
N GLU A 227 35.45 24.03 16.36
CA GLU A 227 36.54 24.98 16.16
C GLU A 227 37.55 24.51 15.09
N TYR A 228 37.92 23.22 15.14
CA TYR A 228 38.86 22.61 14.20
C TYR A 228 38.33 22.61 12.75
N PHE A 229 37.07 22.22 12.54
CA PHE A 229 36.44 22.14 11.21
C PHE A 229 35.67 23.41 10.80
N GLY A 230 35.45 24.35 11.73
CA GLY A 230 34.56 25.51 11.55
C GLY A 230 35.14 26.65 10.74
N LYS A 231 36.29 26.46 10.09
CA LYS A 231 36.95 27.46 9.24
C LYS A 231 36.34 27.57 7.84
N ASP A 232 35.38 26.72 7.48
CA ASP A 232 34.67 26.81 6.20
C ASP A 232 33.64 27.95 6.21
N VAL A 233 33.98 29.04 5.52
CA VAL A 233 33.17 30.27 5.39
C VAL A 233 31.92 30.05 4.54
N SER A 234 31.90 29.02 3.68
CA SER A 234 30.77 28.72 2.78
C SER A 234 29.56 28.10 3.49
N GLY A 235 29.73 27.62 4.73
CA GLY A 235 28.70 26.93 5.52
C GLY A 235 28.32 25.53 5.02
N LYS A 236 28.78 25.13 3.82
CA LYS A 236 28.40 23.87 3.16
C LYS A 236 28.98 22.62 3.84
N ASN A 237 30.20 22.70 4.39
CA ASN A 237 30.83 21.58 5.10
C ASN A 237 30.91 21.80 6.61
N LYS A 238 30.20 22.80 7.15
CA LYS A 238 30.25 23.14 8.57
C LYS A 238 29.82 21.95 9.42
N VAL A 239 30.71 21.53 10.31
CA VAL A 239 30.38 20.49 11.30
C VAL A 239 29.52 21.12 12.39
N SER A 240 28.30 20.62 12.57
CA SER A 240 27.38 21.08 13.62
C SER A 240 27.50 20.25 14.89
N SER A 241 27.14 20.83 16.04
CA SER A 241 27.05 20.11 17.31
C SER A 241 26.08 18.92 17.25
N SER A 242 24.98 19.06 16.50
CA SER A 242 24.02 17.98 16.24
C SER A 242 24.63 16.82 15.44
N SER A 243 25.45 17.12 14.45
CA SER A 243 26.16 16.11 13.65
C SER A 243 27.16 15.32 14.50
N ILE A 244 27.94 16.03 15.34
CA ILE A 244 28.91 15.39 16.24
C ILE A 244 28.19 14.49 17.26
N LYS A 245 27.13 14.98 17.91
CA LYS A 245 26.32 14.16 18.83
C LYS A 245 25.79 12.89 18.16
N ARG A 246 25.33 13.02 16.91
CA ARG A 246 24.87 11.87 16.11
C ARG A 246 26.02 10.89 15.85
N TRP A 247 27.19 11.36 15.44
CA TRP A 247 28.34 10.49 15.15
C TRP A 247 28.86 9.78 16.40
N ILE A 248 28.91 10.45 17.54
CA ILE A 248 29.25 9.86 18.84
C ILE A 248 28.28 8.71 19.16
N LYS A 249 26.96 8.95 19.03
CA LYS A 249 25.94 7.92 19.28
C LYS A 249 26.04 6.75 18.30
N THR A 250 26.16 7.02 17.00
CA THR A 250 26.21 5.98 15.95
C THR A 250 27.46 5.11 16.05
N ASN A 251 28.60 5.66 16.50
CA ASN A 251 29.86 4.93 16.62
C ASN A 251 30.15 4.45 18.05
N ASN A 252 29.19 4.58 18.96
CA ASN A 252 29.33 4.21 20.37
C ASN A 252 30.59 4.79 21.05
N LEU A 253 30.87 6.08 20.80
CA LEU A 253 32.04 6.77 21.34
C LEU A 253 31.70 7.57 22.60
N GLY A 254 32.71 7.84 23.44
CA GLY A 254 32.55 8.66 24.63
C GLY A 254 33.68 8.46 25.63
N PRO A 255 33.69 9.25 26.72
CA PRO A 255 34.60 9.02 27.83
C PRO A 255 34.30 7.65 28.45
N SER A 256 35.34 6.86 28.69
CA SER A 256 35.26 5.61 29.44
C SER A 256 35.52 5.82 30.94
N ILE A 257 36.08 6.99 31.32
CA ILE A 257 36.32 7.37 32.71
C ILE A 257 35.57 8.67 32.99
N GLN A 258 34.87 8.74 34.11
CA GLN A 258 34.23 9.97 34.54
C GLN A 258 35.25 10.88 35.24
N ALA A 259 35.48 12.08 34.69
CA ALA A 259 36.37 13.05 35.31
C ALA A 259 35.73 13.65 36.57
N SER A 260 36.50 13.78 37.65
CA SER A 260 36.08 14.47 38.88
C SER A 260 36.11 16.01 38.75
N SER A 261 36.75 16.54 37.71
CA SER A 261 36.84 17.98 37.43
C SER A 261 36.94 18.20 35.91
N PRO A 262 36.56 19.39 35.40
CA PRO A 262 36.72 19.72 33.99
C PRO A 262 38.19 19.63 33.56
N ILE A 263 38.52 18.67 32.71
CA ILE A 263 39.86 18.52 32.12
C ILE A 263 39.85 19.25 30.79
N ASP A 264 40.73 20.23 30.63
CA ASP A 264 41.02 20.77 29.30
C ASP A 264 41.97 19.81 28.57
N PHE A 265 41.76 19.64 27.27
CA PHE A 265 42.51 18.71 26.46
C PHE A 265 42.65 19.21 25.02
N SER A 266 43.68 18.74 24.32
CA SER A 266 43.83 19.01 22.89
C SER A 266 43.34 17.83 22.07
N LEU A 267 42.80 18.09 20.88
CA LEU A 267 42.44 17.05 19.93
C LEU A 267 43.69 16.28 19.49
N VAL A 268 43.61 14.95 19.48
CA VAL A 268 44.67 14.08 18.97
C VAL A 268 44.49 13.92 17.47
N ILE A 269 45.17 14.77 16.72
CA ILE A 269 45.20 14.77 15.26
C ILE A 269 46.48 14.02 14.85
N ARG A 270 46.35 12.85 14.23
CA ARG A 270 47.50 12.21 13.57
C ARG A 270 47.69 12.89 12.22
N SER A 271 48.92 13.31 11.95
CA SER A 271 49.39 13.79 10.63
C SER A 271 49.43 12.64 9.63
#